data_AF-A0A357LTB5-F1
#
_entry.id   AF-A0A357LTB5-F1
#
_cell.length_a   1.000
_cell.length_b   1.000
_cell.length_c   1.000
_cell.angle_alpha   90.00
_cell.angle_beta   90.00
_cell.angle_gamma   90.00
#
_symmetry.space_group_name_H-M   'P 1'
#
loop_
_entity.id
_entity.type
_entity.pdbx_description
1 polymer ?
#
loop_
_entity_poly.entity_id
_entity_poly.type
_entity_poly.pdbx_seq_one_letter_code
_entity_poly.pdbx_strand_id
1 'polypeptide(L)'
;MTCHHTIHKHDHHLGWDNTIEPALSVKPGETIAIETIDASGGQLHPKAKVTDLTALDFDRVNPVTGPVYIEGAEPGDAVAVTFRAFHPLGWG
;
A
#
# COMPACT_ATOMS: atom_id res chain seq x y z
N MET A 1 -17.26 -0.73 7.84
CA MET A 1 -16.40 -0.50 9.03
C MET A 1 -15.90 0.93 8.96
N THR A 2 -16.02 1.70 10.04
CA THR A 2 -15.43 3.04 10.12
C THR A 2 -13.96 2.92 10.53
N CYS A 3 -13.07 3.58 9.77
CA CYS A 3 -11.67 3.77 10.15
C CYS A 3 -11.46 5.22 10.60
N HIS A 4 -10.43 5.46 11.41
CA HIS A 4 -10.03 6.81 11.77
C HIS A 4 -9.53 7.56 10.53
N HIS A 5 -8.83 6.83 9.64
CA HIS A 5 -8.21 7.37 8.43
C HIS A 5 -8.46 6.49 7.21
N THR A 6 -8.31 7.09 6.03
CA THR A 6 -8.27 6.42 4.73
C THR A 6 -7.05 6.92 3.96
N ILE A 7 -6.28 6.00 3.37
CA ILE A 7 -5.19 6.31 2.45
C ILE A 7 -5.42 5.53 1.16
N HIS A 8 -5.13 6.15 0.02
CA HIS A 8 -5.57 5.66 -1.27
C HIS A 8 -4.41 5.25 -2.17
N LYS A 9 -4.72 4.55 -3.25
CA LYS A 9 -3.72 4.02 -4.18
C LYS A 9 -2.81 5.07 -4.84
N HIS A 10 -3.16 6.36 -4.80
CA HIS A 10 -2.29 7.42 -5.33
C HIS A 10 -1.16 7.79 -4.37
N ASP A 11 -1.29 7.43 -3.08
CA ASP A 11 -0.29 7.63 -2.04
C ASP A 11 0.64 6.41 -1.97
N HIS A 12 1.39 6.14 -3.04
CA HIS A 12 2.28 4.96 -3.09
C HIS A 12 3.71 5.31 -3.50
N HIS A 13 4.61 4.39 -3.17
CA HIS A 13 6.01 4.43 -3.58
C HIS A 13 6.44 3.08 -4.18
N LEU A 14 7.56 3.09 -4.92
CA LEU A 14 8.10 1.93 -5.64
C LEU A 14 9.40 1.39 -5.01
N GLY A 15 9.85 1.99 -3.91
CA GLY A 15 11.06 1.58 -3.20
C GLY A 15 11.04 2.00 -1.74
N TRP A 16 11.76 1.27 -0.90
CA TRP A 16 11.89 1.61 0.52
C TRP A 16 13.00 2.63 0.71
N ASP A 17 12.61 3.86 1.05
CA ASP A 17 13.51 4.98 1.26
C ASP A 17 12.99 5.82 2.42
N ASN A 18 13.85 6.10 3.40
CA ASN A 18 13.50 6.84 4.61
C ASN A 18 13.42 8.36 4.38
N THR A 19 13.75 8.85 3.18
CA THR A 19 13.53 10.26 2.79
C THR A 19 12.15 10.49 2.17
N ILE A 20 11.34 9.45 1.97
CA ILE A 20 9.98 9.59 1.46
C ILE A 20 9.12 10.20 2.57
N GLU A 21 8.49 11.33 2.27
CA GLU A 21 7.56 11.99 3.20
C GLU A 21 6.37 11.08 3.51
N PRO A 22 5.96 10.98 4.79
CA PRO A 22 4.79 10.19 5.15
C PRO A 22 3.51 10.71 4.48
N ALA A 23 2.77 9.82 3.85
CA ALA A 23 1.44 10.13 3.30
C ALA A 23 0.38 10.31 4.40
N LEU A 24 0.62 9.71 5.57
CA LEU A 24 -0.26 9.79 6.73
C LEU A 24 0.57 9.68 8.02
N SER A 25 0.20 10.46 9.03
CA SER A 25 0.70 10.30 10.41
C SER A 25 -0.44 9.84 11.31
N VAL A 26 -0.19 8.84 12.16
CA VAL A 26 -1.19 8.26 13.06
C VAL A 26 -0.65 8.08 14.47
N LYS A 27 -1.57 8.00 15.43
CA LYS A 27 -1.28 7.60 16.80
C LYS A 27 -1.45 6.10 16.99
N PRO A 28 -0.69 5.46 17.90
CA PRO A 28 -0.92 4.08 18.29
C PRO A 28 -2.39 3.82 18.66
N GLY A 29 -2.98 2.75 18.09
CA GLY A 29 -4.36 2.34 18.33
C GLY A 29 -5.38 2.89 17.31
N GLU A 30 -5.01 3.87 16.48
CA GLU A 30 -5.85 4.34 15.38
C GLU A 30 -5.98 3.27 14.28
N THR A 31 -6.99 3.42 13.42
CA THR A 31 -7.29 2.47 12.35
C THR A 31 -7.26 3.16 10.99
N ILE A 32 -6.71 2.48 10.01
CA ILE A 32 -6.52 2.98 8.65
C ILE A 32 -7.18 1.99 7.69
N ALA A 33 -7.99 2.49 6.76
CA ALA A 33 -8.35 1.75 5.57
C ALA A 33 -7.35 2.09 4.46
N ILE A 34 -6.70 1.08 3.89
CA ILE A 34 -5.64 1.22 2.89
C ILE A 34 -6.14 0.65 1.57
N GLU A 35 -6.25 1.49 0.54
CA GLU A 35 -6.42 1.03 -0.84
C GLU A 35 -5.05 0.75 -1.46
N THR A 36 -4.89 -0.38 -2.15
CA THR A 36 -3.62 -0.81 -2.76
C THR A 36 -3.77 -1.02 -4.25
N ILE A 37 -2.66 -0.89 -4.97
CA ILE A 37 -2.52 -1.33 -6.36
C ILE A 37 -2.00 -2.76 -6.32
N ASP A 38 -2.42 -3.60 -7.26
CA ASP A 38 -1.89 -4.96 -7.38
C ASP A 38 -0.39 -4.96 -7.74
N ALA A 39 0.27 -6.10 -7.55
CA ALA A 39 1.72 -6.24 -7.74
C ALA A 39 2.21 -5.89 -9.15
N SER A 40 1.35 -5.90 -10.17
CA SER A 40 1.75 -5.47 -11.51
C SER A 40 1.88 -3.96 -11.65
N GLY A 41 1.53 -3.17 -10.64
CA GLY A 41 1.46 -1.71 -10.77
C GLY A 41 0.21 -1.24 -11.53
N GLY A 42 -0.85 -2.05 -11.53
CA GLY A 42 -2.08 -1.77 -12.27
C GLY A 42 -1.93 -1.94 -13.78
N GLN A 43 -0.90 -2.67 -14.23
CA GLN A 43 -0.60 -2.91 -15.64
C GLN A 43 -1.44 -4.06 -16.21
N LEU A 44 -1.81 -5.03 -15.36
CA LEU A 44 -2.68 -6.14 -15.73
C LEU A 44 -4.15 -5.81 -15.46
N HIS A 45 -5.03 -6.52 -16.17
CA HIS A 45 -6.49 -6.37 -16.05
C HIS A 45 -7.17 -7.73 -16.32
N PRO A 46 -8.49 -7.89 -16.05
CA PRO A 46 -9.20 -9.17 -16.19
C PRO A 46 -9.17 -9.84 -17.58
N LYS A 47 -8.67 -9.14 -18.60
CA LYS A 47 -8.59 -9.63 -20.00
C LYS A 47 -7.13 -9.72 -20.49
N ALA A 48 -6.17 -9.59 -19.58
CA ALA A 48 -4.75 -9.69 -19.89
C ALA A 48 -4.41 -11.06 -20.48
N LYS A 49 -3.46 -11.06 -21.41
CA LYS A 49 -2.93 -12.22 -22.12
C LYS A 49 -1.46 -12.41 -21.76
N VAL A 50 -0.88 -13.52 -22.19
CA VAL A 50 0.55 -13.81 -21.99
C VAL A 50 1.45 -12.70 -22.55
N THR A 51 1.05 -12.04 -23.64
CA THR A 51 1.80 -10.91 -24.21
C THR A 51 1.86 -9.70 -23.29
N ASP A 52 0.83 -9.48 -22.47
CA ASP A 52 0.82 -8.36 -21.51
C ASP A 52 1.79 -8.63 -20.35
N LEU A 53 1.98 -9.90 -19.97
CA LEU A 53 3.01 -10.28 -18.99
C LEU A 53 4.42 -9.96 -19.49
N THR A 54 4.68 -10.23 -20.78
CA THR A 54 5.99 -9.92 -21.39
C THR A 54 6.21 -8.42 -21.62
N ALA A 55 5.14 -7.63 -21.60
CA ALA A 55 5.17 -6.19 -21.80
C ALA A 55 5.18 -5.41 -20.47
N LEU A 56 5.25 -6.10 -19.32
CA LEU A 56 5.30 -5.46 -18.01
C LEU A 56 6.51 -4.53 -17.90
N ASP A 57 6.25 -3.31 -17.48
CA ASP A 57 7.27 -2.37 -17.03
C ASP A 57 7.66 -2.72 -15.58
N PHE A 58 8.83 -3.31 -15.42
CA PHE A 58 9.38 -3.73 -14.13
C PHE A 58 9.83 -2.56 -13.25
N ASP A 59 9.94 -1.35 -13.79
CA ASP A 59 10.22 -0.18 -12.95
C ASP A 59 8.98 0.29 -12.19
N ARG A 60 7.80 -0.27 -12.51
CA ARG A 60 6.49 0.14 -11.97
C ARG A 60 5.78 -0.95 -11.16
N VAL A 61 6.39 -2.12 -10.99
CA VAL A 61 5.81 -3.22 -10.21
C VAL A 61 5.95 -2.98 -8.70
N ASN A 62 5.13 -3.69 -7.93
CA ASN A 62 5.12 -3.66 -6.46
C ASN A 62 4.98 -2.25 -5.82
N PRO A 63 4.04 -1.41 -6.27
CA PRO A 63 3.71 -0.20 -5.53
C PRO A 63 3.21 -0.54 -4.13
N VAL A 64 3.70 0.22 -3.14
CA VAL A 64 3.30 0.08 -1.73
C VAL A 64 2.62 1.39 -1.30
N THR A 65 1.37 1.30 -0.81
CA THR A 65 0.63 2.46 -0.30
C THR A 65 1.20 2.90 1.05
N GLY A 66 1.51 4.19 1.19
CA GLY A 66 2.18 4.79 2.33
C GLY A 66 3.26 5.79 1.89
N PRO A 67 4.27 6.06 2.75
CA PRO A 67 4.49 5.51 4.08
C PRO A 67 3.50 6.04 5.13
N VAL A 68 3.26 5.26 6.18
CA VAL A 68 2.51 5.70 7.37
C VAL A 68 3.50 5.95 8.51
N TYR A 69 3.54 7.18 9.01
CA TYR A 69 4.31 7.54 10.20
C TYR A 69 3.50 7.24 11.46
N ILE A 70 4.13 6.61 12.45
CA ILE A 70 3.52 6.27 13.74
C ILE A 70 4.14 7.15 14.81
N GLU A 71 3.34 8.03 15.41
CA GLU A 71 3.77 8.93 16.46
C GLU A 71 4.40 8.15 17.63
N GLY A 72 5.64 8.51 17.98
CA GLY A 72 6.36 7.95 19.12
C GLY A 72 7.06 6.61 18.87
N ALA A 73 7.03 6.06 17.65
CA ALA A 73 7.83 4.88 17.31
C ALA A 73 9.31 5.27 17.13
N GLU A 74 10.21 4.56 17.81
CA GLU A 74 11.66 4.80 17.77
C GLU A 74 12.44 3.59 17.20
N PRO A 75 13.68 3.80 16.71
CA PRO A 75 14.54 2.69 16.30
C PRO A 75 14.74 1.66 17.42
N GLY A 76 14.38 0.40 17.15
CA GLY A 76 14.41 -0.69 18.12
C GLY A 76 13.03 -1.13 18.61
N ASP A 77 12.00 -0.30 18.41
CA ASP A 77 10.62 -0.68 18.69
C ASP A 77 10.07 -1.67 17.67
N ALA A 78 9.04 -2.41 18.08
CA ALA A 78 8.23 -3.23 17.20
C ALA A 78 6.88 -2.56 16.93
N VAL A 79 6.49 -2.48 15.65
CA VAL A 79 5.16 -2.05 15.25
C VAL A 79 4.23 -3.26 15.16
N ALA A 80 3.21 -3.31 16.03
CA ALA A 80 2.18 -4.33 15.98
C ALA A 80 1.02 -3.87 15.08
N VAL A 81 0.69 -4.67 14.06
CA VAL A 81 -0.41 -4.39 13.12
C VAL A 81 -1.48 -5.46 13.24
N THR A 82 -2.73 -5.05 13.44
CA THR A 82 -3.90 -5.95 13.48
C THR A 82 -4.74 -5.76 12.22
N PHE A 83 -4.80 -6.79 11.39
CA PHE A 83 -5.70 -6.81 10.23
C PHE A 83 -7.15 -7.05 10.70
N ARG A 84 -8.01 -6.04 10.50
CA ARG A 84 -9.42 -6.13 10.90
C ARG A 84 -10.33 -6.66 9.80
N ALA A 85 -10.01 -6.34 8.55
CA ALA A 85 -10.74 -6.77 7.37
C ALA A 85 -9.84 -6.71 6.15
N PHE A 86 -10.18 -7.50 5.14
CA PHE A 86 -9.57 -7.49 3.82
C PHE A 86 -10.69 -7.56 2.79
N HIS A 87 -10.68 -6.66 1.80
CA HIS A 87 -11.70 -6.62 0.76
C HIS A 87 -11.02 -6.63 -0.62
N PRO A 88 -11.22 -7.67 -1.44
CA PRO A 88 -10.70 -7.68 -2.80
C PRO A 88 -11.51 -6.75 -3.71
N LEU A 89 -10.89 -6.29 -4.81
CA LEU A 89 -11.53 -5.46 -5.83
C LEU A 89 -12.37 -6.26 -6.84
N GLY A 90 -12.59 -7.55 -6.59
CA GLY A 90 -13.49 -8.42 -7.36
C GLY A 90 -12.85 -9.17 -8.53
N TRP A 91 -11.54 -9.03 -8.74
CA TRP A 91 -10.76 -9.79 -9.72
C TRP A 91 -9.31 -9.92 -9.24
N GLY A 92 -8.58 -10.88 -9.81
CA GLY A 92 -7.19 -11.19 -9.46
C GLY A 92 -6.94 -12.68 -9.34
#